data_AF-A0A0L0UHM6-F1
#
_entry.id   AF-A0A0L0UHM6-F1
#
_cell.length_a   1.000
_cell.length_b   1.000
_cell.length_c   1.000
_cell.angle_alpha   90.00
_cell.angle_beta   90.00
_cell.angle_gamma   90.00
#
_symmetry.space_group_name_H-M   'P 1'
#
loop_
_entity.id
_entity.type
_entity.pdbx_description
1 polymer ?
#
loop_
_entity_poly.entity_id
_entity_poly.type
_entity_poly.pdbx_seq_one_letter_code
_entity_poly.pdbx_strand_id
1 'polypeptide(L)'
;MNQTGLTPAEFFSPLRVFEGDLGTCMNLESLRNQRKPSGHIENSLSSIFTLLGASHILWNVAQAVYLLHYGNYLDSNDLGAWHTLHALGVPAEKPTTKKDFTLMLTNLTKSHEASILYCLL
;
A
#
# COMPACT_ATOMS: atom_id res chain seq x y z
N MET A 1 9.14 -14.31 16.80
CA MET A 1 8.10 -13.52 17.50
C MET A 1 8.68 -12.57 18.56
N ASN A 2 9.89 -12.05 18.36
CA ASN A 2 10.57 -11.25 19.40
C ASN A 2 10.03 -9.81 19.51
N GLN A 3 9.27 -9.32 18.51
CA GLN A 3 8.67 -7.99 18.56
C GLN A 3 7.51 -7.87 19.55
N THR A 4 6.75 -8.94 19.77
CA THR A 4 5.60 -8.93 20.68
C THR A 4 5.93 -9.45 22.06
N GLY A 5 7.04 -10.19 22.22
CA GLY A 5 7.39 -10.86 23.47
C GLY A 5 6.46 -12.03 23.85
N LEU A 6 5.54 -12.41 22.95
CA LEU A 6 4.56 -13.48 23.16
C LEU A 6 5.06 -14.81 22.57
N THR A 7 4.67 -15.91 23.19
CA THR A 7 4.78 -17.23 22.58
C THR A 7 3.80 -17.37 21.40
N PRO A 8 4.01 -18.31 20.48
CA PRO A 8 3.09 -18.51 19.37
C PRO A 8 1.65 -18.78 19.81
N ALA A 9 1.46 -19.65 20.80
CA ALA A 9 0.12 -19.95 21.32
C ALA A 9 -0.58 -18.69 21.86
N GLU A 10 0.12 -17.86 22.62
CA GLU A 10 -0.41 -16.58 23.14
C GLU A 10 -0.73 -15.59 22.03
N PHE A 11 0.06 -15.57 20.95
CA PHE A 11 -0.17 -14.68 19.82
C PHE A 11 -1.36 -15.11 18.94
N PHE A 12 -1.52 -16.41 18.71
CA PHE A 12 -2.54 -16.96 17.79
C PHE A 12 -3.91 -17.20 18.44
N SER A 13 -3.97 -17.28 19.78
CA SER A 13 -5.20 -17.49 20.53
C SER A 13 -6.22 -16.35 20.51
N PRO A 14 -5.85 -15.05 20.63
CA PRO A 14 -6.82 -13.96 20.62
C PRO A 14 -7.35 -13.64 19.21
N LEU A 15 -8.46 -12.88 19.16
CA LEU A 15 -8.95 -12.27 17.92
C LEU A 15 -7.90 -11.28 17.41
N ARG A 16 -7.51 -11.41 16.15
CA ARG A 16 -6.53 -10.54 15.48
C ARG A 16 -7.21 -9.77 14.38
N VAL A 17 -7.09 -8.45 14.44
CA VAL A 17 -7.57 -7.59 13.36
C VAL A 17 -6.53 -7.58 12.26
N PHE A 18 -6.96 -7.96 11.06
CA PHE A 18 -6.20 -7.88 9.84
C PHE A 18 -6.84 -6.82 8.96
N GLU A 19 -6.01 -5.98 8.36
CA GLU A 19 -6.43 -4.93 7.44
C GLU A 19 -5.73 -5.19 6.11
N GLY A 20 -6.45 -4.97 5.03
CA GLY A 20 -5.92 -5.11 3.69
C GLY A 20 -6.93 -4.66 2.65
N ASP A 21 -6.49 -4.58 1.41
CA ASP A 21 -7.38 -4.30 0.30
C ASP A 21 -8.44 -5.39 0.12
N LEU A 22 -9.46 -5.09 -0.69
CA LEU A 22 -10.57 -6.00 -0.96
C LEU A 22 -10.09 -7.36 -1.48
N GLY A 23 -9.12 -7.39 -2.40
CA GLY A 23 -8.58 -8.63 -2.96
C GLY A 23 -7.88 -9.47 -1.90
N THR A 24 -7.07 -8.85 -1.05
CA THR A 24 -6.41 -9.55 0.07
C THR A 24 -7.43 -10.12 1.06
N CYS A 25 -8.45 -9.35 1.44
CA CYS A 25 -9.52 -9.84 2.32
C CYS A 25 -10.31 -10.99 1.67
N MET A 26 -10.63 -10.88 0.37
CA MET A 26 -11.31 -11.95 -0.38
C MET A 26 -10.48 -13.23 -0.48
N ASN A 27 -9.15 -13.12 -0.61
CA ASN A 27 -8.25 -14.27 -0.57
C ASN A 27 -8.29 -14.97 0.79
N LEU A 28 -8.30 -14.21 1.90
CA LEU A 28 -8.43 -14.77 3.24
C LEU A 28 -9.78 -15.50 3.41
N GLU A 29 -10.87 -14.89 2.96
CA GLU A 29 -12.21 -15.52 3.00
C GLU A 29 -12.26 -16.77 2.12
N SER A 30 -11.63 -16.77 0.95
CA SER A 30 -11.51 -17.95 0.10
C SER A 30 -10.77 -19.09 0.84
N LEU A 31 -9.65 -18.79 1.51
CA LEU A 31 -8.91 -19.78 2.31
C LEU A 31 -9.74 -20.32 3.48
N ARG A 32 -10.55 -19.48 4.15
CA ARG A 32 -11.49 -19.92 5.19
C ARG A 32 -12.54 -20.87 4.64
N ASN A 33 -13.10 -20.53 3.48
CA ASN A 33 -14.13 -21.33 2.82
C ASN A 33 -13.63 -22.70 2.36
N GLN A 34 -12.34 -22.85 2.09
CA GLN A 34 -11.74 -24.14 1.76
C GLN A 34 -11.75 -25.13 2.93
N ARG A 35 -11.98 -24.68 4.17
CA ARG A 35 -12.18 -25.52 5.37
C ARG A 35 -11.14 -26.66 5.53
N LYS A 36 -9.89 -26.43 5.10
CA LYS A 36 -8.76 -27.33 5.34
C LYS A 36 -7.75 -26.77 6.33
N PRO A 37 -8.15 -26.41 7.57
CA PRO A 37 -7.17 -26.03 8.57
C PRO A 37 -6.41 -27.26 9.05
N SER A 38 -5.11 -27.08 9.32
CA SER A 38 -4.42 -28.01 10.21
C SER A 38 -4.96 -27.85 11.64
N GLY A 39 -4.87 -28.87 12.50
CA GLY A 39 -5.27 -28.76 13.91
C GLY A 39 -4.46 -27.77 14.76
N HIS A 40 -3.40 -27.16 14.21
CA HIS A 40 -2.56 -26.19 14.91
C HIS A 40 -3.20 -24.80 14.89
N ILE A 41 -3.29 -24.17 16.08
CA ILE A 41 -3.85 -22.82 16.26
C ILE A 41 -3.14 -21.76 15.40
N GLU A 42 -1.87 -21.99 15.10
CA GLU A 42 -0.99 -21.12 14.32
C GLU A 42 -1.42 -21.01 12.85
N ASN A 43 -2.05 -22.07 12.34
CA ASN A 43 -2.55 -22.14 10.97
C ASN A 43 -4.05 -21.82 10.90
N SER A 44 -4.68 -21.50 12.04
CA SER A 44 -6.09 -21.16 12.06
C SER A 44 -6.33 -19.74 11.55
N LEU A 45 -7.18 -19.63 10.54
CA LEU A 45 -7.66 -18.34 10.03
C LEU A 45 -8.96 -17.88 10.71
N SER A 46 -9.53 -18.69 11.62
CA SER A 46 -10.82 -18.38 12.27
C SER A 46 -10.73 -17.22 13.26
N SER A 47 -9.57 -17.01 13.88
CA SER A 47 -9.33 -15.95 14.85
C SER A 47 -8.91 -14.62 14.20
N ILE A 48 -8.97 -14.51 12.87
CA ILE A 48 -8.67 -13.26 12.17
C ILE A 48 -9.97 -12.49 11.92
N PHE A 49 -9.97 -11.18 11.99
CA PHE A 49 -11.09 -10.32 11.59
C PHE A 49 -10.60 -9.34 10.54
N THR A 50 -11.18 -9.37 9.35
CA THR A 50 -10.79 -8.48 8.25
C THR A 50 -11.55 -7.16 8.37
N LEU A 51 -10.83 -6.07 8.60
CA LEU A 51 -11.40 -4.73 8.56
C LEU A 51 -11.22 -4.15 7.15
N LEU A 52 -12.31 -4.04 6.40
CA LEU A 52 -12.30 -3.34 5.11
C LEU A 52 -12.39 -1.83 5.35
N GLY A 53 -11.53 -1.07 4.67
CA GLY A 53 -11.69 0.39 4.56
C GLY A 53 -10.48 1.22 4.98
N ALA A 54 -9.59 0.71 5.84
CA ALA A 54 -8.41 1.51 6.24
C ALA A 54 -7.44 1.68 5.06
N SER A 55 -7.29 0.67 4.21
CA SER A 55 -6.56 0.73 2.95
C SER A 55 -7.10 1.84 2.05
N HIS A 56 -8.42 2.07 2.02
CA HIS A 56 -9.00 3.16 1.23
C HIS A 56 -8.66 4.54 1.78
N ILE A 57 -8.54 4.69 3.11
CA ILE A 57 -8.07 5.94 3.73
C ILE A 57 -6.63 6.20 3.30
N LEU A 58 -5.76 5.19 3.43
CA LEU A 58 -4.38 5.29 2.99
C LEU A 58 -4.27 5.62 1.49
N TRP A 59 -5.10 5.00 0.65
CA TRP A 59 -5.16 5.27 -0.79
C TRP A 59 -5.53 6.71 -1.10
N ASN A 60 -6.54 7.24 -0.41
CA ASN A 60 -6.98 8.61 -0.61
C ASN A 60 -5.92 9.62 -0.12
N VAL A 61 -5.27 9.36 1.02
CA VAL A 61 -4.19 10.21 1.54
C VAL A 61 -2.99 10.21 0.60
N ALA A 62 -2.54 9.03 0.17
CA ALA A 62 -1.43 8.91 -0.78
C ALA A 62 -1.75 9.59 -2.11
N GLN A 63 -2.98 9.47 -2.62
CA GLN A 63 -3.41 10.18 -3.82
C GLN A 63 -3.41 11.70 -3.63
N ALA A 64 -3.89 12.19 -2.48
CA ALA A 64 -3.89 13.62 -2.19
C ALA A 64 -2.47 14.20 -2.15
N VAL A 65 -1.53 13.51 -1.49
CA VAL A 65 -0.11 13.88 -1.47
C VAL A 65 0.48 13.83 -2.89
N TYR A 66 0.22 12.76 -3.63
CA TYR A 66 0.70 12.60 -4.99
C TYR A 66 0.26 13.75 -5.91
N LEU A 67 -1.02 14.12 -5.87
CA LEU A 67 -1.57 15.20 -6.69
C LEU A 67 -1.06 16.58 -6.24
N LEU A 68 -0.94 16.80 -4.93
CA LEU A 68 -0.42 18.05 -4.39
C LEU A 68 1.01 18.35 -4.87
N HIS A 69 1.84 17.31 -4.95
CA HIS A 69 3.24 17.44 -5.37
C HIS A 69 3.49 17.09 -6.84
N TYR A 70 2.43 16.88 -7.62
CA TYR A 70 2.59 16.49 -9.00
C TYR A 70 3.21 17.60 -9.84
N GLY A 71 2.83 18.86 -9.58
CA GLY A 71 3.36 20.05 -10.23
C GLY A 71 2.67 20.41 -11.56
N ASN A 72 3.09 21.52 -12.15
CA ASN A 72 2.56 22.04 -13.40
C ASN A 72 3.44 21.66 -14.60
N TYR A 73 3.02 20.68 -15.39
CA TYR A 73 3.76 20.22 -16.58
C TYR A 73 3.88 21.27 -17.71
N LEU A 74 3.08 22.34 -17.68
CA LEU A 74 3.17 23.43 -18.67
C LEU A 74 4.26 24.45 -18.32
N ASP A 75 4.78 24.42 -17.09
CA ASP A 75 5.89 25.25 -16.65
C ASP A 75 7.16 24.40 -16.62
N SER A 76 8.09 24.67 -17.54
CA SER A 76 9.36 23.95 -17.62
C SER A 76 10.28 24.16 -16.41
N ASN A 77 10.01 25.17 -15.58
CA ASN A 77 10.76 25.41 -14.34
C ASN A 77 10.14 24.71 -13.13
N ASP A 78 8.95 24.13 -13.28
CA ASP A 78 8.30 23.36 -12.22
C ASP A 78 9.04 22.02 -12.04
N LEU A 79 9.52 21.80 -10.81
CA LEU A 79 10.27 20.60 -10.41
C LEU A 79 9.38 19.56 -9.71
N GLY A 80 8.08 19.57 -10.00
CA GLY A 80 7.12 18.61 -9.45
C GLY A 80 7.38 17.18 -9.92
N ALA A 81 6.63 16.24 -9.35
CA ALA A 81 6.76 14.82 -9.66
C ALA A 81 6.61 14.52 -11.16
N TRP A 82 5.82 15.32 -11.91
CA TRP A 82 5.66 15.17 -13.35
C TRP A 82 7.02 15.14 -14.08
N HIS A 83 8.00 15.93 -13.65
CA HIS A 83 9.29 16.06 -14.32
C HIS A 83 10.09 14.76 -14.25
N THR A 84 10.20 14.19 -13.04
CA THR A 84 10.85 12.89 -12.82
C THR A 84 10.12 11.77 -13.54
N LEU A 85 8.79 11.75 -13.46
CA LEU A 85 7.97 10.71 -14.06
C LEU A 85 8.01 10.75 -15.59
N HIS A 86 8.05 11.94 -16.17
CA HIS A 86 8.25 12.12 -17.61
C HIS A 86 9.60 11.57 -18.08
N ALA A 87 10.67 11.81 -17.32
CA ALA A 87 11.98 11.22 -17.60
C ALA A 87 11.97 9.67 -17.53
N LEU A 88 11.06 9.09 -16.75
CA LEU A 88 10.85 7.65 -16.64
C LEU A 88 9.84 7.08 -17.65
N GLY A 89 9.36 7.90 -18.59
CA GLY A 89 8.44 7.50 -19.66
C GLY A 89 6.96 7.53 -19.30
N VAL A 90 6.58 8.17 -18.19
CA VAL A 90 5.17 8.40 -17.81
C VAL A 90 4.69 9.73 -18.41
N PRO A 91 3.55 9.77 -19.13
CA PRO A 91 3.03 11.02 -19.67
C PRO A 91 2.78 12.08 -18.59
N ALA A 92 3.29 13.29 -18.80
CA ALA A 92 3.24 14.35 -17.80
C ALA A 92 1.81 14.89 -17.59
N GLU A 93 0.96 14.88 -18.62
CA GLU A 93 -0.35 15.54 -18.59
C GLU A 93 -1.37 14.82 -17.69
N LYS A 94 -1.13 13.54 -17.40
CA LYS A 94 -2.08 12.68 -16.68
C LYS A 94 -1.39 11.92 -15.56
N PRO A 95 -1.46 12.44 -14.31
CA PRO A 95 -1.02 11.70 -13.15
C PRO A 95 -1.74 10.34 -13.08
N THR A 96 -1.02 9.30 -12.69
CA THR A 96 -1.60 8.00 -12.38
C THR A 96 -2.74 8.14 -11.37
N THR A 97 -3.89 7.55 -11.69
CA THR A 97 -5.09 7.64 -10.86
C THR A 97 -5.06 6.60 -9.73
N LYS A 98 -5.81 6.83 -8.65
CA LYS A 98 -5.98 5.83 -7.57
C LYS A 98 -6.58 4.49 -8.00
N LYS A 99 -7.11 4.37 -9.23
CA LYS A 99 -7.59 3.08 -9.75
C LYS A 99 -6.45 2.08 -9.89
N ASP A 100 -5.25 2.57 -10.18
CA ASP A 100 -4.02 1.78 -10.18
C ASP A 100 -3.13 2.26 -9.02
N PHE A 101 -3.54 1.87 -7.81
CA PHE A 101 -2.88 2.31 -6.58
C PHE A 101 -1.41 1.86 -6.51
N THR A 102 -1.10 0.66 -6.99
CA THR A 102 0.26 0.12 -7.01
C THR A 102 1.17 0.95 -7.90
N LEU A 103 0.71 1.30 -9.11
CA LEU A 103 1.47 2.17 -10.00
C LEU A 103 1.60 3.58 -9.43
N MET A 104 0.55 4.13 -8.83
CA MET A 104 0.57 5.45 -8.18
C MET A 104 1.61 5.50 -7.06
N LEU A 105 1.65 4.48 -6.18
CA LEU A 105 2.67 4.38 -5.14
C LEU A 105 4.08 4.25 -5.71
N THR A 106 4.26 3.41 -6.73
CA THR A 106 5.57 3.24 -7.38
C THR A 106 6.08 4.58 -7.93
N ASN A 107 5.21 5.36 -8.56
CA ASN A 107 5.53 6.67 -9.08
C ASN A 107 5.87 7.67 -7.96
N LEU A 108 5.12 7.66 -6.86
CA LEU A 108 5.39 8.48 -5.69
C LEU A 108 6.76 8.14 -5.07
N THR A 109 7.06 6.85 -4.88
CA THR A 109 8.35 6.38 -4.35
C THR A 109 9.51 6.82 -5.24
N LYS A 110 9.44 6.56 -6.55
CA LYS A 110 10.50 6.96 -7.49
C LYS A 110 10.72 8.48 -7.52
N SER A 111 9.63 9.24 -7.47
CA SER A 111 9.72 10.71 -7.42
C SER A 111 10.39 11.17 -6.13
N HIS A 112 10.03 10.58 -4.99
CA HIS A 112 10.62 10.90 -3.70
C HIS A 112 12.11 10.53 -3.62
N GLU A 113 12.49 9.34 -4.10
CA GLU A 113 13.89 8.90 -4.19
C GLU A 113 14.72 9.84 -5.06
N ALA A 114 14.19 10.25 -6.22
CA ALA A 114 14.84 11.23 -7.09
C ALA A 114 15.01 12.59 -6.40
N SER A 115 14.00 13.07 -5.66
CA SER A 115 14.11 14.32 -4.89
C SER A 115 15.16 14.22 -3.79
N ILE A 116 15.24 13.09 -3.07
CA ILE A 116 16.29 12.87 -2.07
C ILE A 116 17.67 12.89 -2.72
N LEU A 117 17.85 12.16 -3.83
CA LEU A 117 19.12 12.14 -4.57
C LEU A 117 19.53 13.54 -5.05
N TYR A 118 18.58 14.31 -5.58
CA TYR A 118 18.82 15.70 -5.99
C TYR A 118 19.29 16.59 -4.84
N CYS A 119 18.76 16.40 -3.63
CA CYS A 119 19.20 17.17 -2.45
C CYS A 119 20.57 16.75 -1.90
N LEU A 120 21.05 15.55 -2.23
CA LEU A 120 22.32 15.01 -1.76
C LEU A 120 23.50 15.29 -2.70
N LEU A 121 23.22 15.59 -3.97
CA LEU A 121 24.20 15.88 -5.02
C LEU A 121 24.41 17.39 -5.17
#